data_AF-A0A351Q7F2-F1
#
_entry.id   AF-A0A351Q7F2-F1
#
_cell.length_a   1.000
_cell.length_b   1.000
_cell.length_c   1.000
_cell.angle_alpha   90.00
_cell.angle_beta   90.00
_cell.angle_gamma   90.00
#
_symmetry.space_group_name_H-M   'P 1'
#
loop_
_entity.id
_entity.type
_entity.pdbx_description
1 polymer ?
#
loop_
_entity_poly.entity_id
_entity_poly.type
_entity_poly.pdbx_seq_one_letter_code
_entity_poly.pdbx_strand_id
1 'polypeptide(L)'
;MIDSKLIEKAKQAVETASKNKDLNFFCSSRDILQARIDTFISNTKEYLASAVIGEIGNNTFDHNWEYKENHQRGAYFNPNFDDKFIVLADFGRGLFSSLKKVASISTDLDAITVGFTKEISGRAPEQRGNGLKFVLGQNSS
;
A
#
# COMPACT_ATOMS: atom_id res chain seq x y z
N MET A 1 -5.07 -19.69 -2.09
CA MET A 1 -4.98 -19.18 -0.71
C MET A 1 -3.52 -18.86 -0.45
N ILE A 2 -3.20 -17.67 0.06
CA ILE A 2 -1.80 -17.30 0.36
C ILE A 2 -1.34 -18.10 1.59
N ASP A 3 -0.15 -18.69 1.52
CA ASP A 3 0.43 -19.47 2.63
C ASP A 3 0.72 -18.56 3.83
N SER A 4 0.31 -18.97 5.04
CA SER A 4 0.59 -18.24 6.27
C SER A 4 2.10 -18.06 6.51
N LYS A 5 2.92 -19.03 6.09
CA LYS A 5 4.38 -18.92 6.15
C LYS A 5 4.91 -17.80 5.28
N LEU A 6 4.32 -17.60 4.10
CA LEU A 6 4.71 -16.52 3.20
C LEU A 6 4.38 -15.15 3.79
N ILE A 7 3.20 -15.02 4.43
CA ILE A 7 2.80 -13.80 5.12
C ILE A 7 3.78 -13.48 6.27
N GLU A 8 4.15 -14.47 7.07
CA GLU A 8 5.13 -14.27 8.15
C GLU A 8 6.52 -13.93 7.62
N LYS A 9 6.95 -14.56 6.52
CA LYS A 9 8.21 -14.20 5.83
C LYS A 9 8.18 -12.74 5.36
N ALA A 10 7.06 -12.28 4.79
CA ALA A 10 6.91 -10.90 4.35
C ALA A 10 6.97 -9.92 5.52
N LYS A 11 6.26 -10.19 6.63
CA LYS A 11 6.35 -9.36 7.84
C LYS A 11 7.77 -9.28 8.38
N GLN A 12 8.48 -10.41 8.48
CA GLN A 12 9.87 -10.45 8.94
C GLN A 12 10.81 -9.67 8.02
N ALA A 13 10.60 -9.72 6.70
CA ALA A 13 11.38 -8.96 5.74
C ALA A 13 11.17 -7.44 5.91
N VAL A 14 9.93 -7.00 6.08
CA VAL A 14 9.59 -5.59 6.33
C VAL A 14 10.21 -5.10 7.65
N GLU A 15 10.05 -5.86 8.72
CA GLU A 15 10.62 -5.57 10.05
C GLU A 15 12.16 -5.48 10.02
N THR A 16 12.81 -6.44 9.36
CA THR A 16 14.28 -6.46 9.22
C THR A 16 14.78 -5.26 8.43
N ALA A 17 14.16 -4.97 7.28
CA ALA A 17 14.51 -3.82 6.46
C ALA A 17 14.30 -2.50 7.22
N SER A 18 13.23 -2.41 8.03
CA SER A 18 12.93 -1.25 8.85
C SER A 18 14.01 -0.99 9.90
N LYS A 19 14.37 -2.03 10.68
CA LYS A 19 15.41 -1.96 11.71
C LYS A 19 16.76 -1.57 11.14
N ASN A 20 17.08 -2.10 9.95
CA ASN A 20 18.33 -1.82 9.25
C ASN A 20 18.31 -0.49 8.49
N LYS A 21 17.15 0.20 8.44
CA LYS A 21 16.93 1.41 7.62
C LYS A 21 17.34 1.18 6.16
N ASP A 22 17.00 0.01 5.62
CA ASP A 22 17.41 -0.41 4.29
C ASP A 22 16.64 0.36 3.22
N LEU A 23 17.30 1.40 2.71
CA LEU A 23 16.75 2.25 1.66
C LEU A 23 16.62 1.53 0.33
N ASN A 24 17.16 0.31 0.13
CA ASN A 24 16.89 -0.47 -1.07
C ASN A 24 15.45 -0.97 -1.10
N PHE A 25 14.80 -1.13 0.04
CA PHE A 25 13.38 -1.51 0.13
C PHE A 25 12.49 -0.36 0.59
N PHE A 26 13.00 0.55 1.42
CA PHE A 26 12.22 1.69 1.89
C PHE A 26 12.32 2.91 0.98
N CYS A 27 11.17 3.33 0.48
CA CYS A 27 10.98 4.60 -0.21
C CYS A 27 10.69 5.67 0.84
N SER A 28 11.67 6.54 1.11
CA SER A 28 11.53 7.61 2.11
C SER A 28 10.67 8.79 1.63
N SER A 29 10.42 8.90 0.33
CA SER A 29 9.56 9.92 -0.27
C SER A 29 8.70 9.35 -1.39
N ARG A 30 7.66 10.10 -1.77
CA ARG A 30 6.79 9.79 -2.90
C ARG A 30 7.58 9.68 -4.21
N ASP A 31 8.52 10.59 -4.44
CA ASP A 31 9.31 10.60 -5.68
C ASP A 31 10.16 9.33 -5.82
N ILE A 32 10.70 8.83 -4.71
CA ILE A 32 11.45 7.56 -4.70
C ILE A 32 10.53 6.39 -5.01
N LEU A 33 9.33 6.35 -4.43
CA LEU A 33 8.35 5.31 -4.74
C LEU A 33 7.95 5.36 -6.22
N GLN A 34 7.64 6.55 -6.73
CA GLN A 34 7.25 6.75 -8.13
C GLN A 34 8.35 6.28 -9.09
N ALA A 35 9.60 6.67 -8.86
CA ALA A 35 10.73 6.23 -9.68
C ALA A 35 10.89 4.70 -9.71
N ARG A 36 10.58 4.02 -8.61
CA ARG A 36 10.61 2.54 -8.54
C ARG A 36 9.43 1.90 -9.24
N ILE A 37 8.25 2.50 -9.18
CA ILE A 37 7.09 2.07 -9.95
C ILE A 37 7.39 2.22 -11.44
N ASP A 38 7.98 3.34 -11.87
CA ASP A 38 8.37 3.57 -13.26
C ASP A 38 9.41 2.55 -13.75
N THR A 39 10.35 2.19 -12.87
CA THR A 39 11.31 1.11 -13.13
C THR A 39 10.62 -0.24 -13.26
N PHE A 40 9.67 -0.54 -12.37
CA PHE A 40 8.86 -1.76 -12.43
C PHE A 40 8.07 -1.82 -13.74
N ILE A 41 7.36 -0.76 -14.13
CA ILE A 41 6.64 -0.65 -15.40
C ILE A 41 7.58 -0.90 -16.58
N SER A 42 8.76 -0.29 -16.58
CA SER A 42 9.73 -0.43 -17.67
C SER A 42 10.20 -1.87 -17.84
N ASN A 43 10.33 -2.60 -16.73
CA ASN A 43 10.83 -3.98 -16.72
C ASN A 43 9.73 -5.02 -16.99
N THR A 44 8.50 -4.80 -16.50
CA THR A 44 7.43 -5.82 -16.54
C THR A 44 6.30 -5.48 -17.51
N LYS A 45 6.10 -4.19 -17.79
CA LYS A 45 4.93 -3.65 -18.51
C LYS A 45 3.59 -3.97 -17.83
N GLU A 46 3.60 -4.26 -16.54
CA GLU A 46 2.39 -4.55 -15.76
C GLU A 46 1.70 -3.26 -15.29
N TYR A 47 1.04 -2.58 -16.23
CA TYR A 47 0.41 -1.27 -15.95
C TYR A 47 -0.70 -1.33 -14.89
N LEU A 48 -1.50 -2.41 -14.86
CA LEU A 48 -2.56 -2.57 -13.86
C LEU A 48 -1.99 -2.73 -12.45
N ALA A 49 -1.00 -3.62 -12.28
CA ALA A 49 -0.31 -3.78 -11.01
C ALA A 49 0.35 -2.46 -10.57
N SER A 50 0.94 -1.73 -11.51
CA SER A 50 1.57 -0.43 -11.24
C SER A 50 0.58 0.62 -10.76
N ALA A 51 -0.63 0.67 -11.35
CA ALA A 51 -1.70 1.54 -10.88
C ALA A 51 -2.12 1.17 -9.45
N VAL A 52 -2.30 -0.13 -9.17
CA VAL A 52 -2.63 -0.62 -7.81
C VAL A 52 -1.55 -0.22 -6.81
N ILE A 53 -0.27 -0.42 -7.13
CA ILE A 53 0.87 -0.08 -6.27
C ILE A 53 0.92 1.43 -6.03
N GLY A 54 0.74 2.23 -7.08
CA GLY A 54 0.73 3.69 -6.96
C GLY A 54 -0.38 4.19 -6.04
N GLU A 55 -1.61 3.69 -6.23
CA GLU A 55 -2.75 4.11 -5.43
C GLU A 55 -2.63 3.69 -3.96
N ILE A 56 -2.20 2.44 -3.70
CA ILE A 56 -2.01 1.98 -2.32
C ILE A 56 -0.81 2.67 -1.68
N GLY A 57 0.30 2.80 -2.39
CA GLY A 57 1.58 3.26 -1.84
C GLY A 57 1.63 4.77 -1.64
N ASN A 58 0.95 5.54 -2.49
CA ASN A 58 0.88 7.00 -2.30
C ASN A 58 0.13 7.39 -1.02
N ASN A 59 -0.84 6.58 -0.58
CA ASN A 59 -1.54 6.80 0.69
C ASN A 59 -0.59 6.86 1.89
N THR A 60 0.54 6.14 1.85
CA THR A 60 1.58 6.20 2.88
C THR A 60 2.08 7.64 3.07
N PHE A 61 2.21 8.43 2.00
CA PHE A 61 2.73 9.79 2.05
C PHE A 61 1.64 10.84 2.23
N ASP A 62 0.43 10.58 1.77
CA ASP A 62 -0.71 11.51 1.91
C ASP A 62 -1.27 11.56 3.33
N HIS A 63 -1.22 10.45 4.07
CA HIS A 63 -2.07 10.28 5.26
C HIS A 63 -1.38 9.76 6.53
N ASN A 64 -0.12 9.31 6.46
CA ASN A 64 0.62 8.93 7.66
C ASN A 64 1.39 10.13 8.22
N TRP A 65 0.73 10.92 9.07
CA TRP A 65 1.41 11.90 9.94
C TRP A 65 1.96 11.26 11.22
N GLU A 66 1.40 10.11 11.59
CA GLU A 66 1.78 9.31 12.75
C GLU A 66 2.34 7.97 12.25
N TYR A 67 3.64 7.76 12.50
CA TYR A 67 4.32 6.49 12.26
C TYR A 67 4.60 5.83 13.62
N LYS A 68 4.63 4.50 13.65
CA LYS A 68 5.12 3.78 14.82
C LYS A 68 6.54 4.24 15.14
N GLU A 69 6.77 4.61 16.40
CA GLU A 69 8.09 5.00 16.90
C GLU A 69 9.11 3.90 16.65
N ASN A 70 10.37 4.27 16.41
CA ASN A 70 11.49 3.36 16.16
C ASN A 70 11.41 2.50 14.87
N HIS A 71 10.45 2.76 13.98
CA HIS A 71 10.37 2.11 12.67
C HIS A 71 10.72 3.09 11.54
N GLN A 72 11.23 2.56 10.42
CA GLN A 72 11.56 3.33 9.24
C GLN A 72 10.30 3.99 8.66
N ARG A 73 10.40 5.29 8.39
CA ARG A 73 9.32 6.06 7.75
C ARG A 73 9.33 5.86 6.23
N GLY A 74 8.15 5.99 5.64
CA GLY A 74 7.92 5.80 4.20
C GLY A 74 7.33 4.44 3.86
N ALA A 75 7.36 4.10 2.58
CA ALA A 75 6.75 2.88 2.05
C ALA A 75 7.84 1.81 1.80
N TYR A 76 7.69 0.64 2.40
CA TYR A 76 8.40 -0.56 1.97
C TYR A 76 7.82 -1.01 0.62
N PHE A 77 8.68 -1.20 -0.37
CA PHE A 77 8.29 -1.71 -1.68
C PHE A 77 9.28 -2.77 -2.15
N ASN A 78 8.78 -3.99 -2.32
CA ASN A 78 9.51 -5.10 -2.95
C ASN A 78 8.66 -5.70 -4.08
N PRO A 79 9.00 -5.40 -5.36
CA PRO A 79 8.23 -5.89 -6.51
C PRO A 79 8.50 -7.35 -6.88
N ASN A 80 9.50 -8.00 -6.26
CA ASN A 80 9.86 -9.38 -6.57
C ASN A 80 10.07 -10.19 -5.28
N PHE A 81 9.09 -10.15 -4.38
CA PHE A 81 9.11 -10.94 -3.16
C PHE A 81 8.73 -12.39 -3.48
N ASP A 82 9.62 -13.32 -3.12
CA ASP A 82 9.42 -14.76 -3.37
C ASP A 82 9.11 -15.09 -4.84
N ASP A 83 9.67 -14.29 -5.76
CA ASP A 83 9.57 -14.37 -7.22
C ASP A 83 8.14 -14.27 -7.81
N LYS A 84 7.12 -14.02 -6.98
CA LYS A 84 5.72 -14.07 -7.38
C LYS A 84 4.83 -13.01 -6.73
N PHE A 85 5.33 -12.32 -5.72
CA PHE A 85 4.53 -11.41 -4.92
C PHE A 85 5.14 -10.02 -4.90
N ILE A 86 4.25 -9.04 -4.86
CA ILE A 86 4.61 -7.65 -4.60
C ILE A 86 4.24 -7.37 -3.14
N VAL A 87 5.22 -6.93 -2.37
CA VAL A 87 5.01 -6.53 -0.98
C VAL A 87 5.10 -5.02 -0.90
N LEU A 88 3.99 -4.41 -0.49
CA LEU A 88 3.87 -2.99 -0.20
C LEU A 88 3.38 -2.84 1.24
N ALA A 89 4.12 -2.10 2.06
CA ALA A 89 3.79 -1.94 3.47
C ALA A 89 4.29 -0.60 4.01
N ASP A 90 3.68 -0.13 5.09
CA ASP A 90 4.18 1.00 5.89
C ASP A 90 3.94 0.76 7.38
N PHE A 91 4.57 1.59 8.22
CA PHE A 91 4.37 1.60 9.67
C PHE A 91 3.45 2.74 10.13
N GLY A 92 2.48 3.10 9.29
CA GLY A 92 1.47 4.09 9.60
C GLY A 92 0.38 3.59 10.55
N ARG A 93 -0.66 4.43 10.72
CA ARG A 93 -1.79 4.14 11.62
C ARG A 93 -2.74 3.05 11.12
N GLY A 94 -2.63 2.67 9.84
CA GLY A 94 -3.45 1.64 9.20
C GLY A 94 -4.83 2.12 8.71
N LEU A 95 -5.45 1.29 7.86
CA LEU A 95 -6.71 1.59 7.17
C LEU A 95 -7.92 1.65 8.12
N PHE A 96 -8.06 0.67 9.02
CA PHE A 96 -9.16 0.63 9.99
C PHE A 96 -9.19 1.86 10.90
N SER A 97 -8.04 2.22 11.49
CA SER A 97 -7.91 3.42 12.33
C SER A 97 -8.26 4.71 11.57
N SER A 98 -7.92 4.76 10.28
CA SER A 98 -8.25 5.89 9.40
C SER A 98 -9.75 5.99 9.11
N LEU A 99 -10.39 4.86 8.82
CA LEU A 99 -11.77 4.81 8.35
C LEU A 99 -12.81 4.80 9.46
N LYS A 100 -12.49 4.26 10.64
CA LYS A 100 -13.43 4.20 11.78
C LYS A 100 -13.92 5.59 12.23
N LYS A 101 -13.16 6.65 11.92
CA LYS A 101 -13.54 8.04 12.22
C LYS A 101 -14.59 8.61 11.25
N VAL A 102 -14.74 8.02 10.06
CA VAL A 102 -15.54 8.56 8.96
C VAL A 102 -16.56 7.56 8.40
N ALA A 103 -16.50 6.30 8.80
CA ALA A 103 -17.42 5.23 8.39
C ALA A 103 -17.72 4.29 9.57
N SER A 104 -18.96 3.82 9.66
CA SER A 104 -19.34 2.76 10.59
C SER A 104 -18.78 1.42 10.11
N ILE A 105 -17.61 1.06 10.62
CA ILE A 105 -16.90 -0.20 10.35
C ILE A 105 -16.50 -0.87 11.66
N SER A 106 -16.56 -2.20 11.69
CA SER A 106 -16.35 -2.98 12.92
C SER A 106 -15.12 -3.88 12.85
N THR A 107 -14.64 -4.21 11.65
CA THR A 107 -13.51 -5.11 11.43
C THR A 107 -12.49 -4.55 10.44
N ASP A 108 -11.27 -5.09 10.44
CA ASP A 108 -10.27 -4.79 9.40
C ASP A 108 -10.76 -5.20 8.01
N LEU A 109 -11.54 -6.28 7.91
CA LEU A 109 -12.16 -6.70 6.65
C LEU A 109 -13.20 -5.69 6.16
N ASP A 110 -13.97 -5.08 7.06
CA ASP A 110 -14.88 -3.98 6.71
C ASP A 110 -14.09 -2.75 6.26
N ALA A 111 -12.96 -2.45 6.90
CA ALA A 111 -12.10 -1.33 6.50
C ALA A 111 -11.55 -1.53 5.08
N ILE A 112 -11.07 -2.74 4.79
CA ILE A 112 -10.62 -3.15 3.45
C ILE A 112 -11.80 -3.00 2.49
N THR A 113 -12.93 -3.66 2.77
CA THR A 113 -14.11 -3.61 1.90
C THR A 113 -14.54 -2.17 1.61
N VAL A 114 -14.69 -1.34 2.63
CA VAL A 114 -15.07 0.07 2.49
C VAL A 114 -14.01 0.87 1.73
N GLY A 115 -12.72 0.69 2.02
CA GLY A 115 -11.62 1.36 1.33
C GLY A 115 -11.53 1.02 -0.16
N PHE A 116 -11.89 -0.21 -0.55
CA PHE A 116 -11.85 -0.68 -1.93
C PHE A 116 -13.18 -0.54 -2.69
N THR A 117 -14.33 -0.40 -2.02
CA THR A 117 -15.66 -0.41 -2.67
C THR A 117 -16.46 0.87 -2.54
N LYS A 118 -16.31 1.65 -1.47
CA LYS A 118 -17.05 2.92 -1.32
C LYS A 118 -16.28 4.03 -2.02
N GLU A 119 -17.00 4.92 -2.72
CA GLU A 119 -16.49 6.23 -3.08
C GLU A 119 -16.19 7.01 -1.80
N ILE A 120 -15.02 6.78 -1.23
CA ILE A 120 -14.39 7.76 -0.36
C ILE A 120 -13.77 8.76 -1.31
N SER A 121 -14.65 9.55 -1.95
CA SER A 121 -14.25 10.75 -2.66
C SER A 121 -13.31 11.50 -1.72
N GLY A 122 -12.07 11.69 -2.17
CA GLY A 122 -11.21 12.65 -1.51
C GLY A 122 -11.98 13.95 -1.41
N ARG A 123 -11.74 14.65 -0.31
CA ARG A 123 -12.30 15.97 -0.07
C ARG A 123 -12.06 16.82 -1.34
N ALA A 124 -13.12 17.27 -1.98
CA ALA A 124 -13.03 18.28 -3.04
C ALA A 124 -12.26 19.51 -2.48
N PRO A 125 -11.32 20.11 -3.23
CA PRO A 125 -11.35 20.27 -4.70
C PRO A 125 -10.22 19.55 -5.46
N GLU A 126 -9.73 18.39 -5.00
CA GLU A 126 -8.84 17.55 -5.81
C GLU A 126 -9.60 16.39 -6.45
N GLN A 127 -9.40 16.16 -7.75
CA GLN A 127 -9.84 14.94 -8.45
C GLN A 127 -9.04 13.71 -7.98
N ARG A 128 -9.05 13.41 -6.68
CA ARG A 128 -8.41 12.24 -6.08
C ARG A 128 -9.43 11.54 -5.19
N GLY A 129 -9.79 10.31 -5.55
CA GLY A 129 -10.83 9.55 -4.85
C GLY A 129 -11.23 8.21 -5.49
N ASN A 130 -10.62 7.82 -6.61
CA ASN A 130 -10.97 6.60 -7.34
C ASN A 130 -9.90 5.49 -7.27
N GLY A 131 -8.76 5.74 -6.65
CA GLY A 131 -7.58 4.87 -6.75
C GLY A 131 -7.79 3.42 -6.34
N LEU A 132 -8.44 3.21 -5.20
CA LEU A 132 -8.67 1.89 -4.65
C LEU A 132 -9.77 1.10 -5.38
N LYS A 133 -10.66 1.78 -6.14
CA LYS A 133 -11.75 1.13 -6.88
C LYS A 133 -11.24 0.33 -8.08
N PHE A 134 -10.11 0.73 -8.68
CA PHE A 134 -9.52 0.05 -9.84
C PHE A 134 -8.84 -1.28 -9.51
N VAL A 135 -8.60 -1.57 -8.22
CA VAL A 135 -7.86 -2.75 -7.75
C VAL A 135 -8.74 -4.02 -7.77
N LEU A 136 -10.05 -3.87 -7.63
CA LEU A 136 -10.99 -4.97 -7.73
C LEU A 136 -11.46 -5.08 -9.18
N GLY A 137 -10.89 -6.05 -9.92
CA GLY A 137 -11.31 -6.34 -11.29
C GLY A 137 -12.83 -6.51 -11.38
N GLN A 138 -13.45 -5.76 -12.29
CA GLN A 138 -14.83 -5.96 -12.72
C GLN A 138 -14.92 -7.32 -13.42
N ASN A 139 -15.16 -8.40 -12.67
CA ASN A 139 -15.75 -9.61 -13.25
C ASN A 139 -17.25 -9.37 -13.35
N SER A 140 -17.66 -8.71 -14.44
CA SER A 140 -19.03 -8.79 -14.93
C SER A 140 -19.15 -10.05 -15.78
N SER A 141 -19.80 -11.08 -15.23
CA SER A 141 -20.41 -12.17 -15.98
C SER A 141 -21.67 -12.58 -15.23
#